data_AF-A0A2H0MRP1-F1
#
_entry.id   AF-A0A2H0MRP1-F1
#
_cell.length_a   1.000
_cell.length_b   1.000
_cell.length_c   1.000
_cell.angle_alpha   90.00
_cell.angle_beta   90.00
_cell.angle_gamma   90.00
#
_symmetry.space_group_name_H-M   'P 1'
#
loop_
_entity.id
_entity.type
_entity.pdbx_description
1 polymer ?
#
loop_
_entity_poly.entity_id
_entity_poly.type
_entity_poly.pdbx_seq_one_letter_code
_entity_poly.pdbx_strand_id
1 'polypeptide(L)'
;MTPPKSLTLLKVLTVMAWADGLATQAELNFIKNLMLKFNLNVKEWEELKPFMEAPLPSDKQEALFTELRSELSTAQARASALEACRTVVSADGELDANEEKLLQEFSRALEGPVLNRSATGGLGGFVRNILPALFGKPDPDMERYFKREIFHKIELKLSGEDFQVDWQDDRLYLVCLLGVLLAQAAKMDGEFAPDEKNTLRTLVSRKLSLSENEAILFVEVLEEQVDKGFDCDEVISEVNRLVSFNDRLGVMDCFFAVACADGELTHEETEEIRRITKAMLIPHSHFISAKLKALDHIRKI
;
A
#
# COMPACT_ATOMS: atom_id res chain seq x y z
N MET A 1 6.45 -24.01 -27.10
CA MET A 1 6.22 -23.99 -25.64
C MET A 1 5.68 -22.62 -25.32
N THR A 2 4.42 -22.51 -24.88
CA THR A 2 3.86 -21.23 -24.45
C THR A 2 4.69 -20.73 -23.27
N PRO A 3 5.18 -19.48 -23.26
CA PRO A 3 5.83 -18.91 -22.09
C PRO A 3 4.87 -19.05 -20.89
N PRO A 4 5.38 -19.22 -19.66
CA PRO A 4 4.49 -19.22 -18.52
C PRO A 4 3.77 -17.88 -18.49
N LYS A 5 2.45 -17.97 -18.33
CA LYS A 5 1.53 -16.87 -18.62
C LYS A 5 1.82 -15.61 -17.76
N SER A 6 2.60 -15.75 -16.69
CA SER A 6 3.12 -14.69 -15.82
C SER A 6 3.95 -13.61 -16.52
N LEU A 7 4.63 -13.97 -17.61
CA LEU A 7 5.56 -13.08 -18.30
C LEU A 7 4.84 -11.94 -19.02
N THR A 8 3.67 -12.20 -19.61
CA THR A 8 2.86 -11.19 -20.31
C THR A 8 2.45 -10.07 -19.36
N LEU A 9 2.05 -10.42 -18.13
CA LEU A 9 1.68 -9.43 -17.12
C LEU A 9 2.89 -8.61 -16.66
N LEU A 10 4.06 -9.23 -16.44
CA LEU A 10 5.29 -8.48 -16.12
C LEU A 10 5.71 -7.56 -17.27
N LYS A 11 5.55 -7.97 -18.53
CA LYS A 11 5.75 -7.11 -19.71
C LYS A 11 4.81 -5.91 -19.66
N VAL A 12 3.53 -6.12 -19.34
CA VAL A 12 2.55 -5.03 -19.18
C VAL A 12 2.93 -4.10 -18.02
N LEU A 13 3.30 -4.62 -16.85
CA LEU A 13 3.76 -3.81 -15.71
C LEU A 13 5.01 -2.99 -16.09
N THR A 14 5.89 -3.54 -16.92
CA THR A 14 7.07 -2.81 -17.41
C THR A 14 6.68 -1.71 -18.40
N VAL A 15 5.76 -1.99 -19.33
CA VAL A 15 5.21 -0.96 -20.24
C VAL A 15 4.54 0.16 -19.47
N MET A 16 3.84 -0.19 -18.39
CA MET A 16 3.17 0.75 -17.50
C MET A 16 4.16 1.69 -16.80
N ALA A 17 5.29 1.17 -16.33
CA ALA A 17 6.38 1.97 -15.78
C ALA A 17 7.08 2.89 -16.81
N TRP A 18 6.76 2.78 -18.10
CA TRP A 18 7.28 3.63 -19.16
C TRP A 18 6.23 4.60 -19.71
N ALA A 19 5.09 4.78 -19.03
CA ALA A 19 3.94 5.49 -19.58
C ALA A 19 4.24 6.94 -20.01
N ASP A 20 5.10 7.62 -19.27
CA ASP A 20 5.59 8.97 -19.51
C ASP A 20 6.82 9.02 -20.45
N GLY A 21 7.31 7.86 -20.88
CA GLY A 21 8.52 7.69 -21.68
C GLY A 21 9.81 7.60 -20.85
N LEU A 22 9.73 7.62 -19.52
CA LEU A 22 10.86 7.56 -18.59
C LEU A 22 10.58 6.61 -17.42
N ALA A 23 11.06 5.37 -17.49
CA ALA A 23 10.99 4.49 -16.31
C ALA A 23 11.98 4.91 -15.23
N THR A 24 11.47 5.26 -14.06
CA THR A 24 12.29 5.61 -12.90
C THR A 24 13.00 4.37 -12.36
N GLN A 25 14.12 4.58 -11.64
CA GLN A 25 14.80 3.47 -10.96
C GLN A 25 13.93 2.82 -9.88
N ALA A 26 12.97 3.56 -9.31
CA ALA A 26 12.05 3.03 -8.30
C ALA A 26 11.11 1.98 -8.93
N GLU A 27 10.48 2.30 -10.06
CA GLU A 27 9.57 1.39 -10.77
C GLU A 27 10.32 0.19 -11.34
N LEU A 28 11.51 0.40 -11.93
CA LEU A 28 12.32 -0.71 -12.44
C LEU A 28 12.79 -1.64 -11.32
N ASN A 29 13.17 -1.11 -10.16
CA ASN A 29 13.54 -1.94 -9.01
C ASN A 29 12.34 -2.69 -8.44
N PHE A 30 11.16 -2.07 -8.46
CA PHE A 30 9.92 -2.72 -8.09
C PHE A 30 9.61 -3.93 -8.99
N ILE A 31 9.72 -3.75 -10.31
CA ILE A 31 9.56 -4.84 -11.28
C ILE A 31 10.61 -5.93 -11.06
N LYS A 32 11.88 -5.58 -10.86
CA LYS A 32 12.95 -6.57 -10.55
C LYS A 32 12.64 -7.37 -9.28
N ASN A 33 12.14 -6.72 -8.23
CA ASN A 33 11.75 -7.40 -6.99
C ASN A 33 10.59 -8.38 -7.23
N LEU A 34 9.62 -8.02 -8.06
CA LEU A 34 8.57 -8.94 -8.49
C LEU A 34 9.14 -10.15 -9.23
N MET A 35 10.06 -9.93 -10.17
CA MET A 35 10.70 -11.01 -10.93
C MET A 35 11.41 -12.02 -10.00
N LEU A 36 12.11 -11.53 -8.98
CA LEU A 36 12.76 -12.37 -7.98
C LEU A 36 11.74 -13.15 -7.14
N LYS A 37 10.68 -12.49 -6.64
CA LYS A 37 9.62 -13.16 -5.87
C LYS A 37 8.90 -14.26 -6.65
N PHE A 38 8.80 -14.12 -7.97
CA PHE A 38 8.17 -15.12 -8.83
C PHE A 38 9.10 -16.22 -9.34
N ASN A 39 10.37 -16.23 -8.93
CA ASN A 39 11.36 -17.23 -9.34
C ASN A 39 11.46 -17.39 -10.87
N LEU A 40 11.47 -16.28 -11.63
CA LEU A 40 11.62 -16.33 -13.08
C LEU A 40 12.94 -17.02 -13.48
N ASN A 41 12.88 -17.85 -14.54
CA ASN A 41 14.08 -18.49 -15.09
C ASN A 41 14.85 -17.55 -16.02
N VAL A 42 16.10 -17.90 -16.33
CA VAL A 42 17.02 -17.06 -17.13
C VAL A 42 16.40 -16.61 -18.47
N LYS A 43 15.63 -17.47 -19.14
CA LYS A 43 15.01 -17.12 -20.43
C LYS A 43 13.90 -16.07 -20.28
N GLU A 44 13.10 -16.15 -19.22
CA GLU A 44 12.07 -15.15 -18.93
C GLU A 44 12.67 -13.79 -18.57
N TRP A 45 13.80 -13.79 -17.86
CA TRP A 45 14.58 -12.58 -17.61
C TRP A 45 15.09 -11.96 -18.91
N GLU A 46 15.63 -12.77 -19.81
CA GLU A 46 16.11 -12.32 -21.12
C GLU A 46 14.97 -11.76 -21.99
N GLU A 47 13.76 -12.32 -21.90
CA GLU A 47 12.59 -11.81 -22.62
C GLU A 47 12.05 -10.48 -22.07
N LEU A 48 12.20 -10.22 -20.77
CA LEU A 48 11.73 -8.98 -20.15
C LEU A 48 12.73 -7.84 -20.30
N LYS A 49 14.03 -8.16 -20.39
CA LYS A 49 15.10 -7.17 -20.46
C LYS A 49 14.91 -6.08 -21.52
N PRO A 50 14.49 -6.37 -22.77
CA PRO A 50 14.25 -5.33 -23.77
C PRO A 50 13.17 -4.32 -23.35
N PHE A 51 12.17 -4.75 -22.60
CA PHE A 51 11.09 -3.88 -22.11
C PHE A 51 11.58 -2.98 -20.97
N MET A 52 12.56 -3.42 -20.17
CA MET A 52 13.17 -2.59 -19.11
C MET A 52 14.18 -1.57 -19.66
N GLU A 53 14.67 -1.76 -20.89
CA GLU A 53 15.69 -0.91 -21.49
C GLU A 53 15.09 0.22 -22.34
N ALA A 54 13.87 0.05 -22.86
CA ALA A 54 13.20 1.05 -23.68
C ALA A 54 11.67 0.92 -23.65
N PRO A 55 10.93 2.03 -23.83
CA PRO A 55 9.48 2.02 -23.94
C PRO A 55 9.02 1.23 -25.18
N LEU A 56 7.94 0.46 -25.01
CA LEU A 56 7.34 -0.26 -26.12
C LEU A 56 6.50 0.70 -26.99
N PRO A 57 6.64 0.71 -28.32
CA PRO A 57 5.79 1.53 -29.21
C PRO A 57 4.29 1.20 -29.07
N SER A 58 3.42 2.21 -29.20
CA SER A 58 1.97 2.09 -28.94
C SER A 58 1.25 1.00 -29.75
N ASP A 59 1.68 0.75 -30.99
CA ASP A 59 1.15 -0.33 -31.83
C ASP A 59 1.39 -1.73 -31.24
N LYS A 60 2.53 -1.90 -30.56
CA LYS A 60 2.88 -3.14 -29.87
C LYS A 60 2.29 -3.23 -28.46
N GLN A 61 2.02 -2.10 -27.81
CA GLN A 61 1.34 -2.05 -26.50
C GLN A 61 -0.07 -2.63 -26.60
N GLU A 62 -0.84 -2.25 -27.63
CA GLU A 62 -2.20 -2.75 -27.84
C GLU A 62 -2.24 -4.27 -28.08
N ALA A 63 -1.27 -4.79 -28.83
CA ALA A 63 -1.11 -6.22 -29.05
C ALA A 63 -0.83 -6.96 -27.74
N LEU A 64 0.06 -6.42 -26.90
CA LEU A 64 0.40 -6.98 -25.60
C LEU A 64 -0.80 -6.95 -24.62
N PHE A 65 -1.58 -5.87 -24.59
CA PHE A 65 -2.79 -5.79 -23.78
C PHE A 65 -3.85 -6.80 -24.23
N THR A 66 -3.98 -7.00 -25.54
CA THR A 66 -4.89 -8.01 -26.11
C THR A 66 -4.44 -9.43 -25.78
N GLU A 67 -3.14 -9.70 -25.84
CA GLU A 67 -2.53 -10.96 -25.42
C GLU A 67 -2.84 -11.24 -23.95
N LEU A 68 -2.55 -10.29 -23.06
CA LEU A 68 -2.83 -10.41 -21.63
C LEU A 68 -4.32 -10.63 -21.36
N ARG A 69 -5.23 -9.91 -22.03
CA ARG A 69 -6.67 -10.13 -21.88
C ARG A 69 -7.05 -11.57 -22.20
N SER A 70 -6.48 -12.14 -23.27
CA SER A 70 -6.78 -13.53 -23.67
C SER A 70 -6.35 -14.56 -22.63
N GLU A 71 -5.32 -14.24 -21.86
CA GLU A 71 -4.81 -15.07 -20.76
C GLU A 71 -5.60 -14.88 -19.45
N LEU A 72 -6.23 -13.71 -19.26
CA LEU A 72 -7.08 -13.34 -18.13
C LEU A 72 -8.56 -13.71 -18.38
N SER A 73 -8.88 -14.97 -18.12
CA SER A 73 -10.22 -15.53 -18.40
C SER A 73 -11.33 -15.05 -17.46
N THR A 74 -11.02 -14.61 -16.23
CA THR A 74 -12.02 -14.21 -15.23
C THR A 74 -12.05 -12.70 -14.99
N ALA A 75 -13.22 -12.16 -14.66
CA ALA A 75 -13.37 -10.74 -14.29
C ALA A 75 -12.49 -10.37 -13.08
N GLN A 76 -12.40 -11.26 -12.08
CA GLN A 76 -11.54 -11.08 -10.92
C GLN A 76 -10.06 -10.97 -11.31
N ALA A 77 -9.58 -11.82 -12.22
CA ALA A 77 -8.18 -11.76 -12.68
C ALA A 77 -7.87 -10.45 -13.42
N ARG A 78 -8.84 -9.89 -14.16
CA ARG A 78 -8.68 -8.59 -14.82
C ARG A 78 -8.62 -7.45 -13.83
N ALA A 79 -9.51 -7.45 -12.84
CA ALA A 79 -9.50 -6.45 -11.77
C ALA A 79 -8.17 -6.46 -11.00
N SER A 80 -7.66 -7.64 -10.63
CA SER A 80 -6.37 -7.75 -9.93
C SER A 80 -5.17 -7.34 -10.80
N ALA A 81 -5.23 -7.57 -12.12
CA ALA A 81 -4.15 -7.14 -13.04
C ALA A 81 -4.13 -5.62 -13.19
N LEU A 82 -5.30 -5.00 -13.29
CA LEU A 82 -5.44 -3.54 -13.32
C LEU A 82 -4.91 -2.91 -12.03
N GLU A 83 -5.24 -3.49 -10.87
CA GLU A 83 -4.76 -3.00 -9.57
C GLU A 83 -3.24 -3.12 -9.43
N ALA A 84 -2.66 -4.23 -9.89
CA ALA A 84 -1.21 -4.40 -9.91
C ALA A 84 -0.53 -3.35 -10.82
N CYS A 85 -1.12 -3.05 -11.98
CA CYS A 85 -0.60 -1.99 -12.87
C CYS A 85 -0.69 -0.62 -12.19
N ARG A 86 -1.84 -0.28 -11.60
CA ARG A 86 -2.00 0.98 -10.85
C ARG A 86 -0.95 1.11 -9.75
N THR A 87 -0.66 0.03 -9.03
CA THR A 87 0.36 0.02 -7.97
C THR A 87 1.77 0.27 -8.50
N VAL A 88 2.12 -0.30 -9.66
CA VAL A 88 3.44 -0.09 -10.28
C VAL A 88 3.60 1.35 -10.75
N VAL A 89 2.59 1.87 -11.44
CA VAL A 89 2.64 3.22 -12.03
C VAL A 89 2.62 4.28 -10.95
N SER A 90 1.74 4.15 -9.97
CA SER A 90 1.74 5.07 -8.81
C SER A 90 2.87 4.80 -7.82
N ALA A 91 3.87 3.97 -8.15
CA ALA A 91 4.94 3.66 -7.22
C ALA A 91 5.67 4.92 -6.78
N ASP A 92 5.81 5.92 -7.65
CA ASP A 92 6.42 7.20 -7.33
C ASP A 92 5.41 8.27 -6.87
N GLY A 93 4.18 7.90 -6.54
CA GLY A 93 3.25 8.75 -5.82
C GLY A 93 2.59 9.90 -6.51
N GLU A 94 2.83 10.05 -7.80
CA GLU A 94 1.97 10.85 -8.64
C GLU A 94 1.40 9.91 -9.71
N LEU A 95 0.20 10.21 -10.19
CA LEU A 95 -0.29 9.63 -11.44
C LEU A 95 -0.31 10.78 -12.42
N ASP A 96 0.66 10.80 -13.31
CA ASP A 96 0.74 11.84 -14.32
C ASP A 96 -0.36 11.64 -15.39
N ALA A 97 -0.53 12.64 -16.27
CA ALA A 97 -1.57 12.59 -17.29
C ALA A 97 -1.35 11.47 -18.34
N ASN A 98 -0.11 11.03 -18.55
CA ASN A 98 0.24 9.97 -19.50
C ASN A 98 0.00 8.58 -18.88
N GLU A 99 0.38 8.41 -17.62
CA GLU A 99 0.14 7.25 -16.78
C GLU A 99 -1.34 6.95 -16.61
N GLU A 100 -2.13 7.95 -16.25
CA GLU A 100 -3.58 7.83 -16.12
C GLU A 100 -4.22 7.50 -17.48
N LYS A 101 -3.72 8.11 -18.57
CA LYS A 101 -4.20 7.79 -19.92
C LYS A 101 -3.88 6.34 -20.32
N LEU A 102 -2.67 5.86 -20.04
CA LEU A 102 -2.27 4.49 -20.37
C LEU A 102 -3.02 3.46 -19.51
N LEU A 103 -3.26 3.76 -18.23
CA LEU A 103 -4.11 2.95 -17.36
C LEU A 103 -5.56 2.88 -17.87
N GLN A 104 -6.11 3.98 -18.38
CA GLN A 104 -7.44 3.99 -19.00
C GLN A 104 -7.48 3.18 -20.29
N GLU A 105 -6.46 3.31 -21.15
CA GLU A 105 -6.33 2.50 -22.38
C GLU A 105 -6.24 1.00 -22.05
N PHE A 106 -5.45 0.64 -21.05
CA PHE A 106 -5.35 -0.74 -20.57
C PHE A 106 -6.66 -1.24 -19.95
N SER A 107 -7.33 -0.44 -19.13
CA SER A 107 -8.63 -0.80 -18.55
C SER A 107 -9.64 -1.09 -19.66
N ARG A 108 -9.73 -0.22 -20.67
CA ARG A 108 -10.61 -0.44 -21.83
C ARG A 108 -10.23 -1.70 -22.60
N ALA A 109 -8.93 -1.95 -22.76
CA ALA A 109 -8.46 -3.16 -23.42
C ALA A 109 -8.95 -4.43 -22.69
N LEU A 110 -9.04 -4.41 -21.36
CA LEU A 110 -9.53 -5.53 -20.53
C LEU A 110 -11.06 -5.72 -20.54
N GLU A 111 -11.86 -4.71 -20.85
CA GLU A 111 -13.35 -4.77 -20.83
C GLU A 111 -13.97 -5.60 -21.97
N GLY A 112 -13.18 -6.02 -22.97
CA GLY A 112 -13.67 -6.78 -24.13
C GLY A 112 -14.12 -8.22 -23.84
N PRO A 113 -14.99 -8.80 -24.69
CA PRO A 113 -15.43 -10.18 -24.56
C PRO A 113 -14.26 -11.17 -24.71
N VAL A 114 -14.19 -12.16 -23.82
CA VAL A 114 -13.20 -13.24 -23.95
C VAL A 114 -13.63 -14.14 -25.10
N LEU A 115 -12.89 -14.09 -26.21
CA LEU A 115 -13.07 -15.05 -27.28
C LEU A 115 -12.63 -16.43 -26.77
N ASN A 116 -13.64 -17.27 -26.51
CA ASN A 116 -13.52 -18.61 -25.96
C ASN A 116 -12.37 -19.39 -26.62
N ARG A 117 -11.27 -19.58 -25.88
CA ARG A 117 -10.36 -20.70 -26.07
C ARG A 117 -10.12 -21.32 -24.70
N SER A 118 -10.63 -22.52 -24.55
CA SER A 118 -10.44 -23.41 -23.41
C SER A 118 -8.97 -23.42 -22.97
N ALA A 119 -8.68 -22.73 -21.86
CA ALA A 119 -7.42 -22.83 -21.15
C ALA A 119 -7.75 -22.91 -19.66
N THR A 120 -8.05 -24.13 -19.19
CA THR A 120 -8.42 -24.50 -17.81
C THR A 120 -7.26 -24.36 -16.80
N GLY A 121 -6.38 -23.38 -17.00
CA GLY A 121 -5.27 -23.03 -16.11
C GLY A 121 -4.81 -21.58 -16.36
N GLY A 122 -5.76 -20.64 -16.38
CA GLY A 122 -5.55 -19.24 -16.73
C GLY A 122 -4.61 -18.49 -15.78
N LEU A 123 -4.18 -17.29 -16.19
CA LEU A 123 -3.35 -16.38 -15.41
C LEU A 123 -3.94 -16.01 -14.04
N GLY A 124 -5.23 -16.28 -13.81
CA GLY A 124 -5.94 -15.87 -12.60
C GLY A 124 -5.26 -16.28 -11.31
N GLY A 125 -4.69 -17.48 -11.22
CA GLY A 125 -3.93 -17.89 -10.03
C GLY A 125 -2.63 -17.10 -9.83
N PHE A 126 -1.97 -16.72 -10.92
CA PHE A 126 -0.75 -15.91 -10.90
C PHE A 126 -1.05 -14.45 -10.55
N VAL A 127 -2.04 -13.83 -11.20
CA VAL A 127 -2.45 -12.45 -10.87
C VAL A 127 -2.96 -12.36 -9.43
N ARG A 128 -3.71 -13.37 -8.97
CA ARG A 128 -4.13 -13.47 -7.56
C ARG A 128 -2.94 -13.49 -6.61
N ASN A 129 -1.78 -13.98 -7.03
CA ASN A 129 -0.58 -14.01 -6.20
C ASN A 129 0.30 -12.76 -6.35
N ILE A 130 0.00 -11.83 -7.28
CA ILE A 130 0.74 -10.57 -7.41
C ILE A 130 0.44 -9.61 -6.30
N LEU A 131 -0.83 -9.30 -6.03
CA LEU A 131 -1.17 -8.39 -4.92
C LEU A 131 -0.59 -8.90 -3.59
N PRO A 132 -0.65 -10.21 -3.25
CA PRO A 132 0.04 -10.72 -2.08
C PRO A 132 1.57 -10.72 -2.16
N ALA A 133 2.17 -10.86 -3.34
CA ALA A 133 3.61 -10.70 -3.50
C ALA A 133 4.04 -9.23 -3.37
N LEU A 134 3.15 -8.28 -3.66
CA LEU A 134 3.35 -6.86 -3.50
C LEU A 134 3.18 -6.44 -2.05
N PHE A 135 2.04 -6.76 -1.46
CA PHE A 135 1.62 -6.22 -0.18
C PHE A 135 1.85 -7.16 1.00
N GLY A 136 2.07 -8.46 0.75
CA GLY A 136 2.04 -9.52 1.77
C GLY A 136 0.76 -10.36 1.66
N LYS A 137 0.78 -11.60 2.16
CA LYS A 137 -0.45 -12.39 2.30
C LYS A 137 -1.11 -12.00 3.62
N PRO A 138 -2.35 -11.49 3.61
CA PRO A 138 -3.07 -11.31 4.86
C PRO A 138 -3.35 -12.68 5.48
N ASP A 139 -3.17 -12.79 6.79
CA ASP A 139 -3.75 -13.88 7.57
C ASP A 139 -5.20 -13.51 7.89
N PRO A 140 -6.21 -14.20 7.32
CA PRO A 140 -7.62 -13.95 7.65
C PRO A 140 -7.93 -14.14 9.14
N ASP A 141 -7.13 -14.95 9.83
CA ASP A 141 -7.25 -15.16 11.26
C ASP A 141 -6.69 -13.95 12.04
N MET A 142 -5.70 -13.24 11.51
CA MET A 142 -5.22 -11.97 12.07
C MET A 142 -6.28 -10.88 11.94
N GLU A 143 -6.87 -10.66 10.75
CA GLU A 143 -7.91 -9.63 10.58
C GLU A 143 -9.01 -9.82 11.64
N ARG A 144 -9.46 -11.07 11.82
CA ARG A 144 -10.47 -11.41 12.83
C ARG A 144 -9.97 -11.22 14.25
N TYR A 145 -8.74 -11.64 14.54
CA TYR A 145 -8.14 -11.53 15.87
C TYR A 145 -7.91 -10.07 16.27
N PHE A 146 -7.29 -9.28 15.40
CA PHE A 146 -6.99 -7.86 15.60
C PHE A 146 -8.29 -7.04 15.70
N LYS A 147 -9.26 -7.25 14.79
CA LYS A 147 -10.60 -6.65 14.91
C LYS A 147 -11.23 -7.01 16.25
N ARG A 148 -11.28 -8.29 16.59
CA ARG A 148 -11.91 -8.74 17.84
C ARG A 148 -11.22 -8.16 19.06
N GLU A 149 -9.88 -8.09 19.06
CA GLU A 149 -9.14 -7.60 20.22
C GLU A 149 -9.32 -6.10 20.40
N ILE A 150 -8.96 -5.29 19.38
CA ILE A 150 -9.01 -3.84 19.51
C ILE A 150 -10.45 -3.37 19.63
N PHE A 151 -11.39 -3.90 18.84
CA PHE A 151 -12.78 -3.45 18.94
C PHE A 151 -13.37 -3.81 20.30
N HIS A 152 -13.02 -4.96 20.87
CA HIS A 152 -13.48 -5.31 22.22
C HIS A 152 -12.92 -4.37 23.28
N LYS A 153 -11.64 -3.97 23.19
CA LYS A 153 -11.05 -2.98 24.12
C LYS A 153 -11.69 -1.60 23.97
N ILE A 154 -11.87 -1.14 22.72
CA ILE A 154 -12.56 0.12 22.40
C ILE A 154 -13.98 0.07 22.99
N GLU A 155 -14.73 -1.01 22.73
CA GLU A 155 -16.09 -1.20 23.23
C GLU A 155 -16.13 -1.14 24.75
N LEU A 156 -15.27 -1.91 25.45
CA LEU A 156 -15.21 -1.89 26.91
C LEU A 156 -14.90 -0.52 27.49
N LYS A 157 -13.92 0.21 26.94
CA LYS A 157 -13.53 1.53 27.47
C LYS A 157 -14.56 2.62 27.15
N LEU A 158 -15.24 2.51 26.01
CA LEU A 158 -16.19 3.52 25.53
C LEU A 158 -17.64 3.21 25.88
N SER A 159 -17.95 2.02 26.42
CA SER A 159 -19.29 1.62 26.90
C SER A 159 -19.86 2.51 28.02
N GLY A 160 -19.04 3.35 28.65
CA GLY A 160 -19.45 4.31 29.68
C GLY A 160 -19.89 5.68 29.14
N GLU A 161 -19.65 5.97 27.86
CA GLU A 161 -20.04 7.21 27.17
C GLU A 161 -21.12 6.90 26.11
N ASP A 162 -21.89 7.91 25.65
CA ASP A 162 -22.88 7.78 24.56
C ASP A 162 -22.19 7.56 23.19
N PHE A 163 -21.34 6.54 23.11
CA PHE A 163 -20.47 6.23 21.99
C PHE A 163 -21.26 5.61 20.84
N GLN A 164 -21.54 6.41 19.81
CA GLN A 164 -22.27 6.01 18.61
C GLN A 164 -21.31 5.81 17.43
N VAL A 165 -20.42 4.81 17.52
CA VAL A 165 -19.60 4.41 16.37
C VAL A 165 -20.22 3.22 15.68
N ASP A 166 -20.31 3.31 14.35
CA ASP A 166 -20.69 2.17 13.52
C ASP A 166 -19.53 1.17 13.47
N TRP A 167 -19.66 0.07 14.22
CA TRP A 167 -18.67 -1.00 14.29
C TRP A 167 -18.55 -1.81 12.99
N GLN A 168 -19.46 -1.59 12.04
CA GLN A 168 -19.36 -2.13 10.68
C GLN A 168 -18.67 -1.15 9.72
N ASP A 169 -18.24 0.01 10.21
CA ASP A 169 -17.52 0.98 9.40
C ASP A 169 -16.09 0.50 9.11
N ASP A 170 -15.82 0.15 7.86
CA ASP A 170 -14.48 -0.19 7.37
C ASP A 170 -13.44 0.91 7.67
N ARG A 171 -13.89 2.17 7.85
CA ARG A 171 -13.02 3.29 8.26
C ARG A 171 -12.51 3.15 9.68
N LEU A 172 -13.31 2.63 10.61
CA LEU A 172 -12.86 2.38 11.99
C LEU A 172 -11.69 1.40 12.00
N TYR A 173 -11.84 0.30 11.25
CA TYR A 173 -10.81 -0.72 11.14
C TYR A 173 -9.50 -0.15 10.56
N LEU A 174 -9.59 0.60 9.47
CA LEU A 174 -8.42 1.25 8.87
C LEU A 174 -7.75 2.23 9.83
N VAL A 175 -8.51 3.04 10.56
CA VAL A 175 -7.97 3.98 11.55
C VAL A 175 -7.29 3.24 12.71
N CYS A 176 -7.81 2.10 13.15
CA CYS A 176 -7.13 1.27 14.16
C CYS A 176 -5.78 0.73 13.66
N LEU A 177 -5.73 0.19 12.44
CA LEU A 177 -4.48 -0.31 11.84
C LEU A 177 -3.44 0.80 11.73
N LEU A 178 -3.82 1.95 11.16
CA LEU A 178 -2.93 3.10 11.00
C LEU A 178 -2.51 3.70 12.35
N GLY A 179 -3.45 3.80 13.30
CA GLY A 179 -3.22 4.35 14.62
C GLY A 179 -2.22 3.53 15.44
N VAL A 180 -2.31 2.20 15.38
CA VAL A 180 -1.35 1.30 16.02
C VAL A 180 0.05 1.47 15.42
N LEU A 181 0.17 1.59 14.10
CA LEU A 181 1.48 1.81 13.46
C LEU A 181 2.05 3.18 13.84
N LEU A 182 1.23 4.25 13.86
CA LEU A 182 1.64 5.59 14.28
C LEU A 182 2.13 5.60 15.73
N ALA A 183 1.38 4.98 16.64
CA ALA A 183 1.77 4.85 18.05
C ALA A 183 3.05 4.02 18.22
N GLN A 184 3.22 2.95 17.44
CA GLN A 184 4.46 2.16 17.42
C GLN A 184 5.66 3.02 17.01
N ALA A 185 5.52 3.84 15.96
CA ALA A 185 6.60 4.69 15.46
C ALA A 185 7.00 5.80 16.43
N ALA A 186 6.01 6.42 17.08
CA ALA A 186 6.24 7.46 18.10
C ALA A 186 6.90 6.90 19.36
N LYS A 187 6.46 5.73 19.84
CA LYS A 187 6.96 5.11 21.08
C LYS A 187 8.35 4.46 20.98
N MET A 188 9.02 4.55 19.82
CA MET A 188 10.21 3.73 19.56
C MET A 188 11.38 4.00 20.50
N ASP A 189 11.55 5.24 20.93
CA ASP A 189 12.59 5.65 21.87
C ASP A 189 12.26 5.30 23.34
N GLY A 190 11.07 4.73 23.57
CA GLY A 190 10.59 4.23 24.85
C GLY A 190 9.48 5.05 25.49
N GLU A 191 9.19 6.25 25.00
CA GLU A 191 8.10 7.10 25.51
C GLU A 191 7.17 7.54 24.38
N PHE A 192 5.86 7.49 24.62
CA PHE A 192 4.90 8.12 23.70
C PHE A 192 4.51 9.46 24.32
N ALA A 193 5.12 10.54 23.86
CA ALA A 193 5.10 11.82 24.54
C ALA A 193 3.70 12.46 24.49
N PRO A 194 3.35 13.34 25.45
CA PRO A 194 2.03 13.97 25.52
C PRO A 194 1.62 14.73 24.25
N ASP A 195 2.55 15.40 23.58
CA ASP A 195 2.28 16.18 22.38
C ASP A 195 2.04 15.29 21.15
N GLU A 196 2.76 14.18 21.04
CA GLU A 196 2.53 13.15 20.02
C GLU A 196 1.18 12.48 20.20
N LYS A 197 0.84 12.11 21.45
CA LYS A 197 -0.49 11.59 21.83
C LYS A 197 -1.58 12.57 21.46
N ASN A 198 -1.40 13.86 21.76
CA ASN A 198 -2.38 14.90 21.45
C ASN A 198 -2.57 15.08 19.93
N THR A 199 -1.48 14.97 19.16
CA THR A 199 -1.53 15.01 17.70
C THR A 199 -2.26 13.80 17.14
N LEU A 200 -1.97 12.58 17.63
CA LEU A 200 -2.70 11.38 17.23
C LEU A 200 -4.20 11.47 17.60
N ARG A 201 -4.53 11.95 18.81
CA ARG A 201 -5.93 12.22 19.23
C ARG A 201 -6.65 13.14 18.25
N THR A 202 -5.99 14.23 17.84
CA THR A 202 -6.55 15.20 16.88
C THR A 202 -6.78 14.56 15.52
N LEU A 203 -5.85 13.73 15.04
CA LEU A 203 -5.98 13.03 13.76
C LEU A 203 -7.15 12.03 13.78
N VAL A 204 -7.23 11.20 14.82
CA VAL A 204 -8.28 10.18 14.97
C VAL A 204 -9.65 10.84 15.17
N SER A 205 -9.75 11.84 16.04
CA SER A 205 -11.00 12.59 16.28
C SER A 205 -11.56 13.17 14.97
N ARG A 206 -10.70 13.78 14.14
CA ARG A 206 -11.14 14.31 12.83
C ARG A 206 -11.58 13.23 11.86
N LYS A 207 -10.92 12.07 11.84
CA LYS A 207 -11.21 10.98 10.89
C LYS A 207 -12.47 10.19 11.25
N LEU A 208 -12.71 9.98 12.53
CA LEU A 208 -13.83 9.18 13.06
C LEU A 208 -14.95 10.04 13.65
N SER A 209 -14.80 11.36 13.65
CA SER A 209 -15.74 12.32 14.27
C SER A 209 -15.95 12.06 15.78
N LEU A 210 -14.89 11.67 16.48
CA LEU A 210 -14.94 11.38 17.91
C LEU A 210 -14.91 12.65 18.75
N SER A 211 -15.59 12.61 19.89
CA SER A 211 -15.46 13.58 20.97
C SER A 211 -14.03 13.59 21.54
N GLU A 212 -13.71 14.62 22.33
CA GLU A 212 -12.38 14.73 22.94
C GLU A 212 -12.08 13.55 23.87
N ASN A 213 -13.05 13.14 24.71
CA ASN A 213 -12.91 12.01 25.62
C ASN A 213 -12.79 10.69 24.85
N GLU A 214 -13.60 10.51 23.82
CA GLU A 214 -13.59 9.32 22.98
C GLU A 214 -12.23 9.15 22.30
N ALA A 215 -11.65 10.25 21.81
CA ALA A 215 -10.31 10.23 21.21
C ALA A 215 -9.21 9.92 22.23
N ILE A 216 -9.33 10.36 23.49
CA ILE A 216 -8.41 9.97 24.58
C ILE A 216 -8.43 8.46 24.74
N LEU A 217 -9.62 7.91 25.01
CA LEU A 217 -9.80 6.49 25.27
C LEU A 217 -9.37 5.64 24.08
N PHE A 218 -9.62 6.10 22.85
CA PHE A 218 -9.17 5.43 21.64
C PHE A 218 -7.65 5.34 21.56
N VAL A 219 -6.94 6.46 21.75
CA VAL A 219 -5.47 6.48 21.72
C VAL A 219 -4.86 5.64 22.84
N GLU A 220 -5.47 5.62 24.02
CA GLU A 220 -5.06 4.70 25.10
C GLU A 220 -5.16 3.23 24.67
N VAL A 221 -6.23 2.83 23.96
CA VAL A 221 -6.35 1.45 23.45
C VAL A 221 -5.27 1.12 22.43
N LEU A 222 -4.91 2.07 21.56
CA LEU A 222 -3.82 1.89 20.59
C LEU A 222 -2.48 1.71 21.31
N GLU A 223 -2.19 2.54 22.31
CA GLU A 223 -0.98 2.46 23.11
C GLU A 223 -0.88 1.13 23.88
N GLU A 224 -1.98 0.69 24.51
CA GLU A 224 -2.05 -0.62 25.16
C GLU A 224 -1.82 -1.78 24.17
N GLN A 225 -2.23 -1.61 22.92
CA GLN A 225 -1.96 -2.61 21.89
C GLN A 225 -0.48 -2.65 21.50
N VAL A 226 0.17 -1.49 21.37
CA VAL A 226 1.61 -1.39 21.14
C VAL A 226 2.37 -2.07 22.29
N ASP A 227 1.98 -1.81 23.54
CA ASP A 227 2.62 -2.40 24.73
C ASP A 227 2.46 -3.91 24.83
N LYS A 228 1.31 -4.44 24.42
CA LYS A 228 1.08 -5.88 24.35
C LYS A 228 1.92 -6.53 23.24
N GLY A 229 2.27 -5.76 22.20
CA GLY A 229 2.89 -6.23 20.98
C GLY A 229 1.87 -6.74 19.96
N PHE A 230 2.21 -6.59 18.68
CA PHE A 230 1.43 -7.05 17.53
C PHE A 230 2.37 -7.39 16.37
N ASP A 231 1.89 -8.14 15.39
CA ASP A 231 2.66 -8.40 14.17
C ASP A 231 2.59 -7.17 13.24
N CYS A 232 3.67 -6.39 13.23
CA CYS A 232 3.73 -5.16 12.47
C CYS A 232 3.70 -5.39 10.95
N ASP A 233 4.38 -6.43 10.47
CA ASP A 233 4.45 -6.71 9.03
C ASP A 233 3.08 -7.18 8.51
N GLU A 234 2.32 -7.94 9.31
CA GLU A 234 0.94 -8.31 8.98
C GLU A 234 0.00 -7.09 8.97
N VAL A 235 0.10 -6.19 9.95
CA VAL A 235 -0.69 -4.95 9.98
C VAL A 235 -0.39 -4.08 8.76
N ILE A 236 0.89 -3.93 8.39
CA ILE A 236 1.31 -3.18 7.19
C ILE A 236 0.76 -3.82 5.91
N SER A 237 0.80 -5.16 5.83
CA SER A 237 0.24 -5.91 4.70
C SER A 237 -1.25 -5.65 4.53
N GLU A 238 -1.99 -5.59 5.63
CA GLU A 238 -3.42 -5.32 5.60
C GLU A 238 -3.71 -3.85 5.25
N VAL A 239 -2.95 -2.90 5.78
CA VAL A 239 -3.04 -1.48 5.39
C VAL A 239 -2.84 -1.33 3.88
N ASN A 240 -1.78 -1.93 3.33
CA ASN A 240 -1.46 -1.86 1.90
C ASN A 240 -2.61 -2.32 0.98
N ARG A 241 -3.46 -3.24 1.44
CA ARG A 241 -4.64 -3.73 0.72
C ARG A 241 -5.80 -2.74 0.75
N LEU A 242 -5.94 -2.01 1.85
CA LEU A 242 -7.07 -1.12 2.11
C LEU A 242 -6.86 0.29 1.57
N VAL A 243 -5.60 0.69 1.35
CA VAL A 243 -5.24 2.07 1.02
C VAL A 243 -4.62 2.19 -0.38
N SER A 244 -5.03 3.23 -1.11
CA SER A 244 -4.37 3.60 -2.36
C SER A 244 -2.97 4.13 -2.09
N PHE A 245 -2.13 4.25 -3.12
CA PHE A 245 -0.80 4.84 -2.94
C PHE A 245 -0.86 6.27 -2.38
N ASN A 246 -1.76 7.12 -2.89
CA ASN A 246 -1.92 8.49 -2.39
C ASN A 246 -2.28 8.53 -0.91
N ASP A 247 -3.10 7.58 -0.45
CA ASP A 247 -3.40 7.43 0.97
C ASP A 247 -2.13 7.07 1.77
N ARG A 248 -1.21 6.27 1.21
CA ARG A 248 0.08 5.93 1.85
C ARG A 248 0.97 7.15 2.04
N LEU A 249 0.99 8.07 1.07
CA LEU A 249 1.71 9.35 1.23
C LEU A 249 1.08 10.19 2.34
N GLY A 250 -0.24 10.30 2.38
CA GLY A 250 -0.94 10.98 3.47
C GLY A 250 -0.68 10.33 4.84
N VAL A 251 -0.60 9.00 4.89
CA VAL A 251 -0.22 8.26 6.10
C VAL A 251 1.23 8.55 6.51
N MET A 252 2.17 8.60 5.57
CA MET A 252 3.56 9.00 5.83
C MET A 252 3.64 10.42 6.40
N ASP A 253 2.86 11.36 5.88
CA ASP A 253 2.79 12.71 6.43
C ASP A 253 2.23 12.70 7.87
N CYS A 254 1.25 11.84 8.16
CA CYS A 254 0.76 11.64 9.54
C CYS A 254 1.85 11.05 10.46
N PHE A 255 2.68 10.13 9.98
CA PHE A 255 3.80 9.57 10.76
C PHE A 255 4.74 10.66 11.25
N PHE A 256 5.19 11.51 10.33
CA PHE A 256 6.07 12.61 10.70
C PHE A 256 5.36 13.65 11.54
N ALA A 257 4.09 13.97 11.27
CA ALA A 257 3.34 14.93 12.08
C ALA A 257 3.18 14.49 13.53
N VAL A 258 2.98 13.19 13.79
CA VAL A 258 2.89 12.64 15.16
C VAL A 258 4.27 12.61 15.78
N ALA A 259 5.26 12.00 15.12
CA ALA A 259 6.60 11.78 15.68
C ALA A 259 7.43 13.06 15.87
N CYS A 260 7.02 14.19 15.27
CA CYS A 260 7.69 15.47 15.53
C CYS A 260 6.84 16.48 16.30
N ALA A 261 5.77 16.03 16.93
CA ALA A 261 4.82 16.89 17.62
C ALA A 261 5.42 17.59 18.85
N ASP A 262 6.40 16.97 19.50
CA ASP A 262 7.14 17.49 20.65
C ASP A 262 8.29 18.43 20.25
N GLY A 263 8.51 18.65 18.95
CA GLY A 263 9.59 19.47 18.41
C GLY A 263 10.93 18.75 18.27
N GLU A 264 10.99 17.44 18.52
CA GLU A 264 12.15 16.61 18.21
C GLU A 264 11.77 15.56 17.16
N LEU A 265 12.76 14.85 16.60
CA LEU A 265 12.51 13.72 15.73
C LEU A 265 13.74 12.83 15.85
N THR A 266 13.63 11.78 16.65
CA THR A 266 14.77 10.96 17.01
C THR A 266 15.23 10.10 15.82
N HIS A 267 16.44 9.56 15.94
CA HIS A 267 16.94 8.62 14.94
C HIS A 267 16.08 7.35 14.91
N GLU A 268 15.62 6.88 16.07
CA GLU A 268 14.88 5.63 16.22
C GLU A 268 13.47 5.73 15.61
N GLU A 269 12.72 6.81 15.89
CA GLU A 269 11.46 7.12 15.19
C GLU A 269 11.68 7.22 13.67
N THR A 270 12.72 7.93 13.24
CA THR A 270 13.00 8.12 11.81
C THR A 270 13.26 6.78 11.11
N GLU A 271 14.02 5.87 11.73
CA GLU A 271 14.29 4.56 11.17
C GLU A 271 13.04 3.67 11.18
N GLU A 272 12.19 3.77 12.21
CA GLU A 272 10.95 3.01 12.26
C GLU A 272 9.93 3.50 11.24
N ILE A 273 9.74 4.81 11.11
CA ILE A 273 8.93 5.40 10.04
C ILE A 273 9.49 4.95 8.68
N ARG A 274 10.82 4.92 8.50
CA ARG A 274 11.42 4.41 7.25
C ARG A 274 11.10 2.93 7.03
N ARG A 275 11.19 2.10 8.06
CA ARG A 275 10.89 0.67 7.97
C ARG A 275 9.44 0.44 7.57
N ILE A 276 8.51 1.09 8.26
CA ILE A 276 7.07 0.99 8.01
C ILE A 276 6.74 1.52 6.61
N THR A 277 7.16 2.73 6.26
CA THR A 277 6.86 3.35 4.95
C THR A 277 7.47 2.56 3.79
N LYS A 278 8.67 1.99 3.97
CA LYS A 278 9.27 1.07 2.99
C LYS A 278 8.44 -0.20 2.80
N ALA A 279 7.92 -0.78 3.88
CA ALA A 279 7.02 -1.94 3.82
C ALA A 279 5.64 -1.56 3.27
N MET A 280 5.22 -0.30 3.39
CA MET A 280 4.10 0.28 2.67
C MET A 280 4.38 0.56 1.18
N LEU A 281 5.57 0.19 0.70
CA LEU A 281 6.01 0.38 -0.68
C LEU A 281 6.10 1.86 -1.10
N ILE A 282 6.34 2.76 -0.14
CA ILE A 282 6.62 4.16 -0.43
C ILE A 282 8.09 4.29 -0.87
N PRO A 283 8.39 4.94 -2.02
CA PRO A 283 9.76 5.14 -2.45
C PRO A 283 10.56 5.99 -1.49
N HIS A 284 11.86 5.77 -1.54
CA HIS A 284 12.78 6.51 -0.69
C HIS A 284 12.78 8.02 -0.96
N SER A 285 12.54 8.47 -2.20
CA SER A 285 12.44 9.89 -2.56
C SER A 285 11.32 10.63 -1.81
N HIS A 286 10.16 9.98 -1.68
CA HIS A 286 9.02 10.50 -0.92
C HIS A 286 9.32 10.57 0.56
N PHE A 287 9.91 9.52 1.11
CA PHE A 287 10.35 9.49 2.50
C PHE A 287 11.31 10.66 2.82
N ILE A 288 12.32 10.89 1.97
CA ILE A 288 13.25 12.01 2.15
C ILE A 288 12.53 13.35 2.09
N SER A 289 11.61 13.52 1.13
CA SER A 289 10.84 14.76 0.97
C SER A 289 9.97 15.06 2.20
N ALA A 290 9.25 14.07 2.71
CA ALA A 290 8.43 14.19 3.92
C ALA A 290 9.27 14.47 5.16
N LYS A 291 10.40 13.77 5.33
CA LYS A 291 11.36 14.02 6.41
C LYS A 291 11.86 15.47 6.39
N LEU A 292 12.24 16.00 5.22
CA LEU A 292 12.71 17.38 5.10
C LEU A 292 11.62 18.39 5.45
N LYS A 293 10.37 18.14 5.06
CA LYS A 293 9.22 18.99 5.45
C LYS A 293 9.02 18.99 6.97
N ALA A 294 9.10 17.82 7.61
CA ALA A 294 8.97 17.69 9.06
C ALA A 294 10.08 18.45 9.80
N LEU A 295 11.34 18.28 9.37
CA LEU A 295 12.47 19.02 9.94
C LEU A 295 12.39 20.53 9.75
N ASP A 296 11.82 21.01 8.63
CA ASP A 296 11.56 22.43 8.43
C ASP A 296 10.43 22.96 9.33
N HIS A 297 9.44 22.12 9.65
CA HIS A 297 8.38 22.46 10.60
C HIS A 297 8.94 22.63 12.01
N ILE A 298 9.74 21.66 12.49
CA ILE A 298 10.41 21.71 13.79
C ILE A 298 11.22 23.01 13.96
N ARG A 299 11.97 23.42 12.93
CA ARG A 299 12.82 24.62 12.98
C ARG A 299 12.06 25.94 13.12
N LYS A 300 10.75 25.95 12.87
CA LYS A 300 9.90 27.15 12.93
C LYS A 300 9.13 27.29 14.24
N ILE A 301 9.14 26.24 15.07
CA ILE A 301 8.59 26.23 16.43
C ILE A 301 9.63 26.86 17.37
#